data_AF-A0A2G1LXW6-F1
#
_entry.id   AF-A0A2G1LXW6-F1
#
_cell.length_a   1.000
_cell.length_b   1.000
_cell.length_c   1.000
_cell.angle_alpha   90.00
_cell.angle_beta   90.00
_cell.angle_gamma   90.00
#
_symmetry.space_group_name_H-M   'P 1'
#
loop_
_entity.id
_entity.type
_entity.pdbx_description
1 polymer ?
#
loop_
_entity_poly.entity_id
_entity_poly.type
_entity_poly.pdbx_seq_one_letter_code
_entity_poly.pdbx_strand_id
1 'polypeptide(L)'
;MIPIERAARALSALETQSEDRWRDYLPAVVAVVDALHEPSEFMQEAGGEIFRTYNPHHAEFALQSDAANCWRLMIDAMRKGNF
;
A
#
# COMPACT_ATOMS: atom_id res chain seq x y z
N MET A 1 -13.86 2.81 8.46
CA MET A 1 -13.22 1.50 8.29
C MET A 1 -11.89 1.73 7.61
N ILE A 2 -10.80 1.37 8.25
CA ILE A 2 -9.45 1.57 7.71
C ILE A 2 -9.15 0.52 6.63
N PRO A 3 -8.20 0.77 5.71
CA PRO A 3 -7.88 -0.17 4.63
C PRO A 3 -7.56 -1.60 5.09
N ILE A 4 -6.89 -1.76 6.23
CA ILE A 4 -6.54 -3.09 6.77
C ILE A 4 -7.80 -3.87 7.19
N GLU A 5 -8.76 -3.23 7.87
CA GLU A 5 -10.04 -3.87 8.22
C GLU A 5 -10.83 -4.28 6.97
N ARG A 6 -10.83 -3.43 5.93
CA ARG A 6 -11.48 -3.75 4.64
C ARG A 6 -10.86 -4.98 3.99
N ALA A 7 -9.53 -5.06 3.97
CA ALA A 7 -8.82 -6.21 3.42
C ALA A 7 -9.06 -7.48 4.25
N ALA A 8 -9.10 -7.38 5.57
CA ALA A 8 -9.35 -8.53 6.46
C ALA A 8 -10.78 -9.07 6.32
N ARG A 9 -11.76 -8.17 6.13
CA ARG A 9 -13.14 -8.54 5.79
C ARG A 9 -13.24 -9.23 4.44
N ALA A 10 -12.55 -8.70 3.42
CA ALA A 10 -12.49 -9.34 2.11
C ALA A 10 -11.89 -10.75 2.18
N LEU A 11 -10.83 -10.95 2.98
CA LEU A 11 -10.22 -12.26 3.17
C LEU A 11 -11.15 -13.24 3.92
N SER A 12 -11.85 -12.76 4.95
CA SER A 12 -12.88 -13.57 5.62
C SER A 12 -14.01 -13.98 4.67
N ALA A 13 -14.51 -13.04 3.87
CA ALA A 13 -15.57 -13.30 2.92
C ALA A 13 -15.14 -14.35 1.86
N LEU A 14 -13.89 -14.30 1.42
CA LEU A 14 -13.32 -15.26 0.49
C LEU A 14 -13.29 -16.70 1.06
N GLU A 15 -12.81 -16.85 2.29
CA GLU A 15 -12.59 -18.16 2.92
C GLU A 15 -13.86 -18.77 3.53
N THR A 16 -14.71 -17.94 4.14
CA THR A 16 -15.84 -18.43 4.94
C THR A 16 -17.21 -18.04 4.38
N GLN A 17 -17.27 -17.34 3.24
CA GLN A 17 -18.51 -16.75 2.70
C GLN A 17 -19.23 -15.82 3.70
N SER A 18 -18.49 -15.29 4.67
CA SER A 18 -18.98 -14.37 5.72
C SER A 18 -17.83 -13.45 6.16
N GLU A 19 -18.16 -12.24 6.60
CA GLU A 19 -17.20 -11.32 7.20
C GLU A 19 -17.06 -11.48 8.71
N ASP A 20 -17.84 -12.33 9.37
CA ASP A 20 -17.93 -12.36 10.85
C ASP A 20 -16.59 -12.66 11.53
N ARG A 21 -15.72 -13.41 10.85
CA ARG A 21 -14.39 -13.82 11.33
C ARG A 21 -13.26 -12.92 10.85
N TRP A 22 -13.53 -11.74 10.32
CA TRP A 22 -12.52 -10.85 9.74
C TRP A 22 -11.35 -10.51 10.68
N ARG A 23 -11.57 -10.47 12.00
CA ARG A 23 -10.50 -10.21 12.97
C ARG A 23 -9.43 -11.29 13.00
N ASP A 24 -9.78 -12.54 12.70
CA ASP A 24 -8.84 -13.67 12.63
C ASP A 24 -7.83 -13.48 11.48
N TYR A 25 -8.19 -12.68 10.48
CA TYR A 25 -7.39 -12.40 9.28
C TYR A 25 -6.53 -11.15 9.38
N LEU A 26 -6.65 -10.36 10.45
CA LEU A 26 -5.83 -9.17 10.66
C LEU A 26 -4.31 -9.44 10.59
N PRO A 27 -3.75 -10.49 11.25
CA PRO A 27 -2.32 -10.78 11.15
C PRO A 27 -1.86 -11.08 9.73
N ALA A 28 -2.67 -11.80 8.95
CA ALA A 28 -2.37 -12.14 7.56
C ALA A 28 -2.32 -10.86 6.69
N VAL A 29 -3.30 -9.97 6.86
CA VAL A 29 -3.32 -8.71 6.11
C VAL A 29 -2.18 -7.79 6.50
N VAL A 30 -1.83 -7.70 7.79
CA VAL A 30 -0.67 -6.92 8.24
C VAL A 30 0.62 -7.46 7.61
N ALA A 31 0.82 -8.78 7.58
CA ALA A 31 1.98 -9.38 6.94
C ALA A 31 2.06 -9.07 5.43
N VAL A 32 0.93 -9.08 4.72
CA VAL A 32 0.87 -8.70 3.30
C VAL A 32 1.18 -7.21 3.10
N VAL A 33 0.61 -6.33 3.93
CA VAL A 33 0.88 -4.88 3.86
C VAL A 33 2.35 -4.59 4.14
N ASP A 34 2.96 -5.27 5.12
CA ASP A 34 4.39 -5.14 5.41
C ASP A 34 5.25 -5.63 4.23
N ALA A 35 4.86 -6.72 3.56
CA ALA A 35 5.54 -7.20 2.35
C ALA A 35 5.43 -6.23 1.17
N LEU A 36 4.33 -5.49 1.07
CA LEU A 36 4.11 -4.46 0.04
C LEU A 36 4.76 -3.12 0.37
N HIS A 37 5.41 -2.96 1.53
CA HIS A 37 6.03 -1.70 1.93
C HIS A 37 7.07 -1.21 0.91
N GLU A 38 7.81 -2.12 0.30
CA GLU A 38 8.79 -1.78 -0.73
C GLU A 38 8.17 -1.87 -2.13
N PRO A 39 8.13 -0.77 -2.91
CA PRO A 39 7.58 -0.79 -4.25
C PRO A 39 8.55 -1.43 -5.24
N SER A 40 8.01 -2.15 -6.23
CA SER A 40 8.80 -2.64 -7.36
C SER A 40 9.26 -1.49 -8.27
N GLU A 41 10.27 -1.74 -9.11
CA GLU A 41 10.76 -0.77 -10.11
C GLU A 41 9.61 -0.23 -10.99
N PHE A 42 8.76 -1.11 -11.51
CA PHE A 42 7.59 -0.71 -12.32
C PHE A 42 6.63 0.21 -11.56
N MET A 43 6.47 0.05 -10.24
CA MET A 43 5.66 0.95 -9.43
C MET A 43 6.31 2.32 -9.26
N GLN A 44 7.64 2.35 -9.12
CA GLN A 44 8.41 3.59 -9.03
C GLN A 44 8.34 4.38 -10.35
N GLU A 45 8.48 3.69 -11.49
CA GLU A 45 8.32 4.27 -12.82
C GLU A 45 6.93 4.87 -13.03
N ALA A 46 5.88 4.10 -12.74
CA ALA A 46 4.49 4.54 -12.88
C ALA A 46 4.17 5.76 -11.98
N GLY A 47 4.67 5.76 -10.74
CA GLY A 47 4.51 6.89 -9.84
C GLY A 47 5.33 8.12 -10.26
N GLY A 48 6.50 7.91 -10.86
CA GLY A 48 7.39 8.96 -11.38
C GLY A 48 6.74 9.83 -12.45
N GLU A 49 5.81 9.28 -13.24
CA GLU A 49 5.07 10.04 -14.27
C GLU A 49 4.31 11.23 -13.70
N ILE A 50 3.75 11.09 -12.49
CA ILE A 50 3.04 12.17 -11.81
C ILE A 50 4.03 13.30 -11.50
N PHE A 51 5.19 12.97 -10.93
CA PHE A 51 6.21 13.97 -10.60
C PHE A 51 6.81 14.63 -11.84
N ARG A 52 6.92 13.90 -12.96
CA ARG A 52 7.37 14.44 -14.25
C ARG A 52 6.48 15.58 -14.73
N THR A 53 5.18 15.51 -14.43
CA THR A 53 4.20 16.56 -14.77
C THR A 53 4.43 17.84 -13.97
N TYR A 54 4.83 17.72 -12.71
CA TYR A 54 5.05 18.87 -11.81
C TYR A 54 6.47 19.46 -11.90
N ASN A 55 7.46 18.64 -12.25
CA ASN A 55 8.85 19.09 -12.39
C ASN A 55 9.53 18.42 -13.59
N PRO A 56 9.29 18.92 -14.82
CA PRO A 56 9.79 18.32 -16.05
C PRO A 56 11.32 18.32 -16.19
N HIS A 57 12.01 19.14 -15.40
CA HIS A 57 13.47 19.27 -15.42
C HIS A 57 14.16 18.46 -14.32
N HIS A 58 13.38 17.76 -13.49
CA HIS A 58 13.93 16.88 -12.47
C HIS A 58 14.57 15.65 -13.13
N ALA A 59 15.67 15.15 -12.55
CA ALA A 59 16.28 13.93 -13.03
C ALA A 59 15.32 12.74 -12.85
N GLU A 60 15.23 11.86 -13.84
CA GLU A 60 14.32 10.70 -13.86
C GLU A 60 14.48 9.82 -12.60
N PHE A 61 15.72 9.55 -12.19
CA PHE A 61 16.03 8.81 -10.97
C PHE A 61 15.42 9.46 -9.71
N ALA A 62 15.41 10.80 -9.66
CA ALA A 62 14.86 11.51 -8.52
C ALA A 62 13.31 11.47 -8.53
N LEU A 63 12.67 11.49 -9.70
CA LEU A 63 11.21 11.28 -9.83
C LEU A 63 10.78 9.88 -9.33
N GLN A 64 11.53 8.84 -9.72
CA GLN A 64 11.28 7.47 -9.29
C GLN A 64 11.51 7.29 -7.78
N SER A 65 12.57 7.89 -7.24
CA SER A 65 12.85 7.91 -5.81
C SER A 65 11.74 8.60 -5.01
N ASP A 66 11.23 9.74 -5.49
CA ASP A 66 10.11 10.45 -4.86
C ASP A 66 8.84 9.59 -4.86
N ALA A 67 8.54 8.91 -5.97
CA ALA A 67 7.45 7.96 -6.06
C ALA A 67 7.60 6.80 -5.06
N ALA A 68 8.80 6.24 -4.94
CA ALA A 68 9.08 5.17 -3.98
C ALA A 68 8.84 5.64 -2.53
N ASN A 69 9.28 6.85 -2.19
CA ASN A 69 9.11 7.43 -0.86
C ASN A 69 7.64 7.72 -0.55
N CYS A 70 6.90 8.29 -1.50
CA CYS A 70 5.46 8.49 -1.35
C CYS A 70 4.72 7.16 -1.11
N TRP A 71 5.08 6.09 -1.83
CA TRP A 71 4.50 4.78 -1.60
C TRP A 71 4.72 4.28 -0.17
N ARG A 72 5.98 4.26 0.30
CA ARG A 72 6.33 3.82 1.67
C ARG A 72 5.55 4.60 2.72
N LEU A 73 5.48 5.93 2.57
CA LEU A 73 4.71 6.80 3.47
C LEU A 73 3.21 6.48 3.50
N MET A 74 2.62 6.13 2.36
CA MET A 74 1.21 5.72 2.28
C MET A 74 0.97 4.38 2.96
N ILE A 75 1.87 3.40 2.78
CA ILE A 75 1.81 2.11 3.48
C ILE A 75 1.95 2.32 5.00
N ASP A 76 2.90 3.15 5.44
CA ASP A 76 3.04 3.49 6.86
C ASP A 76 1.80 4.18 7.44
N ALA A 77 1.16 5.07 6.67
CA ALA A 77 -0.09 5.71 7.08
C ALA A 77 -1.23 4.69 7.21
N MET A 78 -1.29 3.67 6.35
CA MET A 78 -2.26 2.57 6.49
C MET A 78 -2.10 1.78 7.79
N ARG A 79 -0.85 1.64 8.29
CA ARG A 79 -0.53 0.95 9.55
C ARG A 79 -0.85 1.78 10.79
N LYS A 80 -0.75 3.10 10.72
CA LYS A 80 -1.00 4.03 11.85
C LYS A 80 -2.49 4.13 12.25
N GLY A 81 -3.41 3.60 11.45
CA GLY A 81 -4.77 3.33 11.89
C GLY A 81 -4.75 2.19 12.92
N ASN A 82 -4.38 2.49 14.16
CA ASN A 82 -4.21 1.49 15.22
C ASN A 82 -5.48 0.64 15.42
N PHE A 83 -5.26 -0.67 15.64
CA PHE A 83 -6.25 -1.66 16.08
C PHE A 83 -6.63 -1.48 17.55
#